data_AF-A0A453R5N3-F1
#
_entry.id   AF-A0A453R5N3-F1
#
_cell.length_a   1.000
_cell.length_b   1.000
_cell.length_c   1.000
_cell.angle_alpha   90.00
_cell.angle_beta   90.00
_cell.angle_gamma   90.00
#
_symmetry.space_group_name_H-M   'P 1'
#
loop_
_entity.id
_entity.type
_entity.pdbx_description
1 polymer ?
#
loop_
_entity_poly.entity_id
_entity_poly.type
_entity_poly.pdbx_seq_one_letter_code
_entity_poly.pdbx_strand_id
1 'polypeptide(L)' 'MRRFRLPENAKADGIRCTMQDGVLRVVVPKDEEAQKQRNVRSIDIA' A
#
# COMPACT_ATOMS: atom_id res chain seq x y z
N MET A 1 14.25 12.75 -14.25
CA MET A 1 14.02 12.06 -12.96
C MET A 1 12.53 11.76 -12.83
N ARG A 2 12.12 10.53 -12.48
CA ARG A 2 10.70 10.14 -12.40
C ARG A 2 10.22 10.30 -10.95
N ARG A 3 9.19 11.11 -10.74
CA ARG A 3 8.65 11.45 -9.42
C ARG A 3 7.21 10.99 -9.33
N PHE A 4 6.86 10.32 -8.24
CA PHE A 4 5.50 9.90 -7.94
C PHE A 4 5.04 10.61 -6.66
N ARG A 5 3.76 10.97 -6.61
CA ARG A 5 3.15 11.45 -5.36
C ARG A 5 2.69 10.24 -4.56
N LEU A 6 3.06 10.21 -3.30
CA LEU A 6 2.58 9.18 -2.38
C LEU A 6 1.22 9.59 -1.82
N PRO A 7 0.31 8.64 -1.56
CA PRO A 7 -0.93 8.90 -0.84
C PRO A 7 -0.64 9.27 0.62
N GLU A 8 -1.58 9.95 1.27
CA GLU A 8 -1.43 10.45 2.66
C GLU A 8 -1.21 9.32 3.68
N ASN A 9 -1.66 8.11 3.38
CA ASN A 9 -1.51 6.93 4.22
C ASN A 9 -0.32 6.04 3.82
N ALA A 10 0.68 6.56 3.12
CA ALA A 10 1.90 5.83 2.80
C ALA A 10 2.89 5.86 3.96
N LYS A 11 3.39 4.69 4.37
CA LYS A 11 4.45 4.59 5.38
C LYS A 11 5.82 4.69 4.72
N ALA A 12 6.41 5.89 4.74
CA ALA A 12 7.67 6.20 4.06
C ALA A 12 8.84 5.31 4.53
N ASP A 13 8.90 4.99 5.82
CA ASP A 13 9.97 4.17 6.40
C ASP A 13 9.94 2.71 5.92
N GLY A 14 8.80 2.23 5.41
CA GLY A 14 8.62 0.85 4.96
C GLY A 14 8.81 0.63 3.46
N ILE A 15 9.25 1.65 2.71
CA ILE A 15 9.43 1.56 1.26
C ILE A 15 10.49 0.49 0.94
N ARG A 16 10.14 -0.43 0.05
CA ARG A 16 11.04 -1.49 -0.43
C ARG A 16 11.17 -1.41 -1.94
N CYS A 17 12.35 -1.69 -2.46
CA CYS A 17 12.60 -1.72 -3.89
C CYS A 17 13.36 -2.99 -4.27
N THR A 18 12.99 -3.58 -5.39
CA THR A 18 13.65 -4.75 -5.96
C THR A 18 13.82 -4.57 -7.47
N MET A 19 14.87 -5.15 -8.03
CA MET A 19 15.11 -5.18 -9.47
C MET A 19 14.97 -6.62 -9.96
N GLN A 20 14.02 -6.86 -10.85
CA GLN A 20 13.74 -8.18 -11.44
C GLN A 20 13.60 -8.00 -12.95
N ASP A 21 14.34 -8.79 -13.74
CA ASP A 21 14.28 -8.81 -15.21
C ASP A 21 14.43 -7.42 -15.87
N GLY A 22 15.29 -6.57 -15.31
CA GLY A 22 15.51 -5.19 -15.79
C GLY A 22 14.41 -4.20 -15.37
N VAL A 23 13.42 -4.62 -14.59
CA VAL A 23 12.33 -3.78 -14.08
C VAL A 23 12.56 -3.46 -12.60
N LEU A 24 12.55 -2.16 -12.28
CA LEU A 24 12.56 -1.68 -10.90
C LEU A 24 11.14 -1.71 -10.31
N ARG A 25 10.88 -2.64 -9.39
CA ARG A 25 9.63 -2.73 -8.64
C ARG A 25 9.79 -1.99 -7.32
N VAL A 26 8.92 -1.02 -7.06
CA VAL A 26 8.89 -0.25 -5.80
C VAL A 26 7.58 -0.57 -5.07
N VAL A 27 7.70 -0.99 -3.82
CA VAL A 27 6.60 -1.34 -2.93
C VAL A 27 6.53 -0.29 -1.84
N VAL A 28 5.40 0.42 -1.77
CA VAL A 28 5.10 1.40 -0.73
C VAL A 28 4.02 0.80 0.17
N PRO A 29 4.33 0.46 1.43
CA PRO A 29 3.32 -0.04 2.35
C PRO A 29 2.36 1.08 2.74
N LYS A 30 1.10 0.72 2.93
CA LYS A 30 0.09 1.61 3.52
C LYS A 30 0.14 1.50 5.03
N ASP A 31 -0.19 2.58 5.71
CA ASP A 31 -0.29 2.59 7.16
C ASP A 31 -1.44 1.69 7.63
N GLU A 32 -1.17 0.88 8.65
CA GLU A 32 -2.10 -0.14 9.15
C GLU A 32 -3.34 0.50 9.79
N GLU A 33 -3.24 1.75 10.25
CA GLU A 33 -4.35 2.50 10.83
C GLU A 33 -5.51 2.71 9.83
N ALA A 34 -5.20 2.83 8.53
CA ALA A 34 -6.22 2.94 7.48
C ALA A 34 -6.93 1.61 7.19
N GLN A 35 -6.35 0.47 7.57
CA GLN A 35 -6.92 -0.87 7.35
C GLN A 35 -7.86 -1.31 8.46
N LYS A 36 -7.65 -0.85 9.70
CA LYS A 36 -8.48 -1.21 10.86
C LYS A 36 -9.93 -0.71 10.77
N GLN A 37 -10.23 0.27 9.91
CA GLN A 37 -11.58 0.83 9.75
C GLN A 37 -12.33 0.31 8.51
N ARG A 38 -12.01 -0.88 7.99
CA ARG A 38 -12.98 -1.56 7.13
C ARG A 38 -14.09 -2.09 8.02
N ASN A 39 -15.13 -1.27 8.17
CA ASN A 39 -16.40 -1.61 8.79
C ASN A 39 -17.12 -2.65 7.88
N VAL A 40 -16.53 -3.84 7.75
CA VAL A 40 -17.03 -4.93 6.92
C VAL A 40 -18.31 -5.40 7.57
N ARG A 41 -19.44 -4.96 7.04
CA ARG A 41 -20.75 -5.51 7.38
C ARG A 41 -20.89 -6.83 6.64
N SER A 42 -20.66 -7.94 7.34
CA SER A 42 -21.05 -9.26 6.84
C SER A 42 -22.57 -9.31 6.78
N ILE A 43 -23.13 -9.58 5.59
CA ILE A 43 -24.56 -9.78 5.39
C ILE A 43 -24.76 -11.29 5.23
N ASP A 44 -25.45 -11.91 6.18
CA ASP A 44 -25.83 -13.32 6.10
C ASP A 44 -27.05 -13.47 5.18
N ILE A 45 -27.02 -14.43 4.27
CA ILE A 45 -28.12 -14.73 3.34
C ILE A 45 -28.61 -16.14 3.70
N ALA A 46 -29.85 -16.22 4.19
CA ALA A 46 -30.56 -17.47 4.49
C ALA A 46 -31.51 -17.86 3.36
#